data_AF-A0A1B6HDN8-F1
#
_entry.id   AF-A0A1B6HDN8-F1
#
_cell.length_a   1.000
_cell.length_b   1.000
_cell.length_c   1.000
_cell.angle_alpha   90.00
_cell.angle_beta   90.00
_cell.angle_gamma   90.00
#
_symmetry.space_group_name_H-M   'P 1'
#
loop_
_entity.id
_entity.type
_entity.pdbx_description
1 polymer ?
#
loop_
_entity_poly.entity_id
_entity_poly.type
_entity_poly.pdbx_seq_one_letter_code
_entity_poly.pdbx_strand_id
1 'polypeptide(L)'
;MLQIQQYSDSGDSDPDENQTAHLKPLESGKSISTISLAVCAAPDVTPTGPSDSLQFVDITTKELTRNLKYEELFAPEVGPENPFLTQQQRAKKNMLAGFVEQAHISEFQFENQRRTFSSYGYALDPTVDCESEGKTVVGATLAAADSAMKTVFEASTKRPLDKRKRNKNDDPSDIEGFLGPWGCYEDEKRVMKPNEAEAEELEEYLAKKQKRGKQTDDKPLEEKTVLHIKDSVDYQGRSFLHVPQD
;
A
#
# COMPACT_ATOMS: atom_id res chain seq x y z
N MET A 1 -51.20 -7.03 27.96
CA MET A 1 -50.45 -7.00 29.22
C MET A 1 -48.98 -7.28 28.93
N LEU A 2 -48.15 -6.25 28.94
CA LEU A 2 -46.69 -6.32 29.18
C LEU A 2 -46.25 -4.90 29.56
N GLN A 3 -45.62 -4.80 30.74
CA GLN A 3 -45.30 -3.59 31.49
C GLN A 3 -44.36 -2.61 30.75
N ILE A 4 -44.69 -1.32 30.78
CA ILE A 4 -43.73 -0.23 30.56
C ILE A 4 -43.14 0.14 31.92
N GLN A 5 -41.81 0.09 31.99
CA GLN A 5 -41.00 0.45 33.16
C GLN A 5 -41.24 1.90 33.59
N GLN A 6 -41.53 2.09 34.87
CA GLN A 6 -41.45 3.39 35.53
C GLN A 6 -39.98 3.71 35.78
N TYR A 7 -39.46 4.77 35.16
CA TYR A 7 -38.26 5.44 35.65
C TYR A 7 -38.71 6.45 36.71
N SER A 8 -38.32 6.16 37.95
CA SER A 8 -38.35 7.10 39.06
C SER A 8 -37.28 8.17 38.83
N ASP A 9 -37.72 9.39 38.55
CA ASP A 9 -36.86 10.57 38.59
C ASP A 9 -36.77 11.03 40.06
N SER A 10 -35.65 10.72 40.69
CA SER A 10 -35.29 11.25 42.00
C SER A 10 -34.41 12.48 41.78
N GLY A 11 -35.03 13.65 41.79
CA GLY A 11 -34.34 14.92 41.63
C GLY A 11 -35.31 16.06 41.89
N ASP A 12 -35.58 16.32 43.17
CA ASP A 12 -36.32 17.50 43.62
C ASP A 12 -35.42 18.73 43.41
N SER A 13 -35.51 19.30 42.20
CA SER A 13 -35.00 20.62 41.87
C SER A 13 -36.11 21.35 41.13
N ASP A 14 -36.79 22.24 41.85
CA ASP A 14 -37.80 23.15 41.30
C ASP A 14 -37.25 23.78 40.01
N PRO A 15 -37.86 23.55 38.84
CA PRO A 15 -37.41 24.18 37.62
C PRO A 15 -37.71 25.67 37.72
N ASP A 16 -36.67 26.51 37.62
CA ASP A 16 -36.81 27.96 37.52
C ASP A 16 -37.94 28.31 36.54
N GLU A 17 -38.95 29.05 37.00
CA GLU A 17 -40.15 29.37 36.21
C GLU A 17 -39.84 30.07 34.86
N ASN A 18 -38.63 30.61 34.72
CA ASN A 18 -38.11 31.23 33.50
C ASN A 18 -37.73 30.20 32.41
N GLN A 19 -37.33 28.98 32.77
CA GLN A 19 -36.91 27.97 31.79
C GLN A 19 -38.11 27.36 31.04
N THR A 20 -39.30 27.33 31.64
CA THR A 20 -40.52 26.77 31.04
C THR A 20 -41.45 27.83 30.43
N ALA A 21 -41.05 29.11 30.44
CA ALA A 21 -41.89 30.23 29.98
C ALA A 21 -42.29 30.10 28.49
N HIS A 22 -41.45 29.48 27.66
CA HIS A 22 -41.70 29.25 26.24
C HIS A 22 -42.71 28.12 25.95
N LEU A 23 -43.05 27.31 26.96
CA LEU A 23 -44.03 26.22 26.87
C LEU A 23 -45.43 26.63 27.35
N LYS A 24 -45.57 27.82 27.94
CA LYS A 24 -46.86 28.33 28.42
C LYS A 24 -47.63 28.95 27.23
N PRO A 25 -48.86 28.49 26.94
CA PRO A 25 -49.69 29.11 25.92
C PRO A 25 -49.88 30.60 26.21
N LEU A 26 -49.88 31.44 25.17
CA LEU A 26 -50.21 32.86 25.34
C LEU A 26 -51.64 32.97 25.89
N GLU A 27 -51.78 33.61 27.07
CA GLU A 27 -53.06 33.89 27.69
C GLU A 27 -54.01 34.56 26.67
N SER A 28 -55.15 33.90 26.41
CA SER A 28 -56.10 34.35 25.39
C SER A 28 -56.80 35.63 25.86
N GLY A 29 -56.45 36.76 25.25
CA GLY A 29 -57.07 38.06 25.54
C GLY A 29 -56.14 39.26 25.49
N LYS A 30 -54.82 39.07 25.33
CA LYS A 30 -53.89 40.19 25.12
C LYS A 30 -53.71 40.45 23.63
N SER A 31 -54.46 41.40 23.10
CA SER A 31 -54.21 41.96 21.76
C SER A 31 -52.86 42.69 21.74
N ILE A 32 -52.16 42.63 20.60
CA ILE A 32 -50.82 43.20 20.38
C ILE A 32 -50.74 44.69 20.78
N SER A 33 -51.88 45.40 20.80
CA SER A 33 -52.01 46.81 21.16
C SER A 33 -51.83 47.16 22.65
N THR A 34 -51.86 46.21 23.58
CA THR A 34 -51.68 46.47 25.03
C THR A 34 -50.31 46.09 25.57
N ILE A 35 -49.43 45.56 24.72
CA ILE A 35 -48.02 45.33 25.06
C ILE A 35 -47.34 46.69 24.96
N SER A 36 -47.14 47.36 26.09
CA SER A 36 -46.21 48.48 26.16
C SER A 36 -44.88 48.00 25.59
N LEU A 37 -44.46 48.51 24.44
CA LEU A 37 -43.10 48.31 23.94
C LEU A 37 -42.14 48.99 24.93
N ALA A 38 -41.82 48.30 26.01
CA ALA A 38 -40.66 48.61 26.82
C ALA A 38 -39.45 48.36 25.91
N VAL A 39 -38.83 49.43 25.44
CA VAL A 39 -37.56 49.35 24.71
C VAL A 39 -36.52 48.84 25.70
N CYS A 40 -36.29 47.53 25.72
CA CYS A 40 -35.18 46.92 26.44
C CYS A 40 -33.88 47.39 25.78
N ALA A 41 -33.23 48.40 26.37
CA ALA A 41 -31.99 48.97 25.87
C ALA A 41 -30.83 47.95 25.83
N ALA A 42 -30.93 46.86 26.60
CA ALA A 42 -30.01 45.72 26.56
C ALA A 42 -30.83 44.42 26.71
N PRO A 43 -31.30 43.80 25.62
CA PRO A 43 -31.85 42.45 25.68
C PRO A 43 -30.77 41.48 26.17
N ASP A 44 -31.16 40.39 26.81
CA ASP A 44 -30.23 39.35 27.24
C ASP A 44 -29.68 38.65 26.00
N VAL A 45 -28.52 39.14 25.53
CA VAL A 45 -27.84 38.61 24.35
C VAL A 45 -27.12 37.37 24.82
N THR A 46 -27.67 36.19 24.47
CA THR A 46 -26.86 34.97 24.51
C THR A 46 -25.63 35.24 23.65
N PRO A 47 -24.41 35.18 24.22
CA PRO A 47 -23.21 35.41 23.43
C PRO A 47 -23.26 34.42 22.27
N THR A 48 -23.16 34.94 21.04
CA THR A 48 -23.01 34.14 19.82
C THR A 48 -21.64 33.46 19.75
N GLY A 49 -20.81 33.65 20.78
CA GLY A 49 -19.61 32.85 21.02
C GLY A 49 -19.99 31.45 21.49
N PRO A 50 -19.24 30.42 21.07
CA PRO A 50 -19.51 29.06 21.50
C PRO A 50 -19.42 28.96 23.02
N SER A 51 -20.49 28.46 23.65
CA SER A 51 -20.56 28.19 25.10
C SER A 51 -19.57 27.10 25.53
N ASP A 52 -19.20 26.23 24.61
CA ASP A 52 -18.14 25.24 24.78
C ASP A 52 -16.84 25.78 24.18
N SER A 53 -15.88 26.00 25.05
CA SER A 53 -14.50 26.39 24.69
C SER A 53 -13.70 25.24 24.05
N LEU A 54 -14.34 24.39 23.25
CA LEU A 54 -13.63 23.36 22.50
C LEU A 54 -12.82 24.03 21.40
N GLN A 55 -11.51 23.85 21.46
CA GLN A 55 -10.59 24.48 20.53
C GLN A 55 -10.16 23.45 19.49
N PHE A 56 -10.86 23.46 18.36
CA PHE A 56 -10.57 22.59 17.23
C PHE A 56 -9.28 23.00 16.52
N VAL A 57 -8.61 22.01 15.95
CA VAL A 57 -7.41 22.16 15.13
C VAL A 57 -7.74 21.90 13.68
N ASP A 58 -7.04 22.58 12.78
CA ASP A 58 -7.15 22.30 11.36
C ASP A 58 -6.55 20.92 11.01
N ILE A 59 -7.28 20.13 10.24
CA ILE A 59 -6.96 18.75 9.84
C ILE A 59 -5.64 18.67 9.08
N THR A 60 -5.28 19.76 8.38
CA THR A 60 -4.04 19.80 7.58
C THR A 60 -2.77 19.98 8.41
N THR A 61 -2.92 20.41 9.68
CA THR A 61 -1.77 20.69 10.55
C THR A 61 -1.21 19.40 11.15
N LYS A 62 0.12 19.23 11.07
CA LYS A 62 0.82 18.02 11.51
C LYS A 62 1.50 18.14 12.87
N GLU A 63 1.78 19.36 13.29
CA GLU A 63 2.50 19.66 14.53
C GLU A 63 1.60 20.47 15.45
N LEU A 64 1.49 20.02 16.70
CA LEU A 64 0.71 20.69 17.74
C LEU A 64 1.68 21.42 18.69
N THR A 65 1.39 22.70 18.97
CA THR A 65 2.19 23.53 19.89
C THR A 65 1.79 23.36 21.35
N ARG A 66 0.67 22.67 21.61
CA ARG A 66 0.10 22.48 22.94
C ARG A 66 -0.57 21.12 23.04
N ASN A 67 -0.72 20.65 24.26
CA ASN A 67 -1.41 19.40 24.56
C ASN A 67 -2.93 19.65 24.59
N LEU A 68 -3.65 19.09 23.62
CA LEU A 68 -5.11 19.16 23.54
C LEU A 68 -5.76 17.96 24.23
N LYS A 69 -7.06 18.06 24.51
CA LYS A 69 -7.84 16.92 24.99
C LYS A 69 -8.14 15.96 23.84
N TYR A 70 -8.40 14.70 24.18
CA TYR A 70 -8.78 13.65 23.22
C TYR A 70 -9.99 14.07 22.37
N GLU A 71 -11.04 14.61 23.01
CA GLU A 71 -12.27 15.06 22.36
C GLU A 71 -12.05 16.18 21.33
N GLU A 72 -11.04 17.03 21.55
CA GLU A 72 -10.71 18.15 20.66
C GLU A 72 -9.87 17.70 19.46
N LEU A 73 -8.98 16.72 19.66
CA LEU A 73 -8.06 16.24 18.63
C LEU A 73 -8.66 15.16 17.72
N PHE A 74 -9.44 14.25 18.27
CA PHE A 74 -10.05 13.12 17.56
C PHE A 74 -11.51 13.38 17.16
N ALA A 75 -11.92 14.65 17.12
CA ALA A 75 -13.24 15.03 16.61
C ALA A 75 -13.37 14.64 15.12
N PRO A 76 -14.50 14.01 14.70
CA PRO A 76 -14.69 13.62 13.31
C PRO A 76 -14.91 14.85 12.41
N GLU A 77 -14.48 14.74 11.16
CA GLU A 77 -14.74 15.77 10.14
C GLU A 77 -16.24 15.81 9.82
N VAL A 78 -16.83 17.00 9.89
CA VAL A 78 -18.26 17.21 9.65
C VAL A 78 -18.50 17.55 8.18
N GLY A 79 -19.32 16.76 7.50
CA GLY A 79 -19.77 17.03 6.14
C GLY A 79 -19.84 15.76 5.28
N PRO A 80 -20.44 15.86 4.08
CA PRO A 80 -20.40 14.75 3.12
C PRO A 80 -19.00 14.60 2.53
N GLU A 81 -18.54 13.36 2.39
CA GLU A 81 -17.29 13.06 1.70
C GLU A 81 -17.41 13.36 0.20
N ASN A 82 -16.31 13.82 -0.40
CA ASN A 82 -16.28 14.13 -1.82
C ASN A 82 -16.31 12.83 -2.68
N PRO A 83 -17.36 12.60 -3.49
CA PRO A 83 -17.51 11.38 -4.28
C PRO A 83 -16.60 11.33 -5.51
N PHE A 84 -15.97 12.44 -5.91
CA PHE A 84 -15.09 12.51 -7.08
C PHE A 84 -13.65 12.05 -6.80
N LEU A 85 -13.33 11.71 -5.55
CA LEU A 85 -12.03 11.20 -5.17
C LEU A 85 -11.92 9.71 -5.47
N THR A 86 -10.86 9.32 -6.16
CA THR A 86 -10.48 7.91 -6.29
C THR A 86 -10.07 7.33 -4.94
N GLN A 87 -10.09 5.99 -4.79
CA GLN A 87 -9.66 5.32 -3.55
C GLN A 87 -8.25 5.76 -3.10
N GLN A 88 -7.32 5.94 -4.04
CA GLN A 88 -5.96 6.40 -3.77
C GLN A 88 -5.89 7.90 -3.38
N GLN A 89 -6.83 8.72 -3.83
CA GLN A 89 -6.92 10.13 -3.43
C GLN A 89 -7.59 10.30 -2.07
N ARG A 90 -8.51 9.39 -1.71
CA ARG A 90 -9.18 9.37 -0.41
C ARG A 90 -8.26 8.89 0.72
N ALA A 91 -7.29 8.02 0.41
CA ALA A 91 -6.33 7.53 1.40
C ALA A 91 -5.39 8.65 1.90
N LYS A 92 -5.16 8.69 3.22
CA LYS A 92 -4.14 9.55 3.83
C LYS A 92 -2.76 9.12 3.34
N LYS A 93 -2.02 10.01 2.67
CA LYS A 93 -0.73 9.69 2.06
C LYS A 93 0.28 10.81 2.23
N ASN A 94 1.54 10.43 2.42
CA ASN A 94 2.68 11.35 2.46
C ASN A 94 3.49 11.28 1.15
N MET A 95 3.44 10.13 0.47
CA MET A 95 4.02 9.89 -0.85
C MET A 95 2.95 9.44 -1.84
N LEU A 96 3.26 9.40 -3.13
CA LEU A 96 2.31 9.02 -4.18
C LEU A 96 1.66 7.64 -3.95
N ALA A 97 2.44 6.68 -3.44
CA ALA A 97 1.99 5.30 -3.23
C ALA A 97 1.32 5.07 -1.86
N GLY A 98 1.45 5.98 -0.90
CA GLY A 98 0.91 5.76 0.45
C GLY A 98 1.55 6.61 1.54
N PHE A 99 1.39 6.18 2.77
CA PHE A 99 1.93 6.83 3.96
C PHE A 99 3.17 6.09 4.44
N VAL A 100 4.25 6.82 4.68
CA VAL A 100 5.50 6.28 5.21
C VAL A 100 5.94 7.17 6.36
N GLU A 101 6.14 6.53 7.50
CA GLU A 101 6.63 7.11 8.74
C GLU A 101 7.77 6.27 9.31
N GLN A 102 8.58 6.90 10.15
CA GLN A 102 9.66 6.21 10.83
C GLN A 102 9.10 5.46 12.04
N ALA A 103 9.14 4.14 12.01
CA ALA A 103 8.74 3.28 13.12
C ALA A 103 9.96 2.85 13.95
N HIS A 104 9.76 2.72 15.27
CA HIS A 104 10.76 2.19 16.19
C HIS A 104 10.33 0.81 16.68
N ILE A 105 10.76 -0.24 15.97
CA ILE A 105 10.48 -1.64 16.30
C ILE A 105 11.77 -2.33 16.75
N SER A 106 11.66 -3.28 17.67
CA SER A 106 12.79 -4.13 18.05
C SER A 106 13.27 -4.96 16.86
N GLU A 107 14.57 -4.88 16.54
CA GLU A 107 15.18 -5.59 15.41
C GLU A 107 14.93 -7.11 15.49
N PHE A 108 15.03 -7.68 16.70
CA PHE A 108 14.75 -9.09 16.91
C PHE A 108 13.30 -9.46 16.62
N GLN A 109 12.33 -8.65 17.06
CA GLN A 109 10.91 -8.93 16.82
C GLN A 109 10.57 -8.80 15.33
N PHE A 110 11.11 -7.78 14.66
CA PHE A 110 10.94 -7.60 13.23
C PHE A 110 11.49 -8.79 12.44
N GLU A 111 12.75 -9.18 12.69
CA GLU A 111 13.36 -10.29 11.95
C GLU A 111 12.73 -11.64 12.30
N ASN A 112 12.27 -11.82 13.54
CA ASN A 112 11.50 -13.00 13.93
C ASN A 112 10.21 -13.14 13.12
N GLN A 113 9.39 -12.08 13.06
CA GLN A 113 8.15 -12.10 12.29
C GLN A 113 8.42 -12.22 10.78
N ARG A 114 9.44 -11.52 10.25
CA ARG A 114 9.84 -11.60 8.84
C ARG A 114 10.26 -13.02 8.42
N ARG A 115 11.07 -13.70 9.22
CA ARG A 115 11.47 -15.09 8.97
C ARG A 115 10.32 -16.06 9.11
N THR A 116 9.44 -15.83 10.08
CA THR A 116 8.22 -16.63 10.30
C THR A 116 7.30 -16.54 9.09
N PHE A 117 7.07 -15.33 8.56
CA PHE A 117 6.30 -15.16 7.32
C PHE A 117 6.97 -15.85 6.13
N SER A 118 8.29 -15.69 5.97
CA SER A 118 9.03 -16.29 4.84
C SER A 118 9.06 -17.83 4.90
N SER A 119 9.05 -18.42 6.10
CA SER A 119 9.19 -19.87 6.31
C SER A 119 7.86 -20.61 6.39
N TYR A 120 6.85 -19.99 7.01
CA TYR A 120 5.54 -20.59 7.30
C TYR A 120 4.36 -19.88 6.62
N GLY A 121 4.56 -18.69 6.05
CA GLY A 121 3.53 -17.95 5.35
C GLY A 121 2.57 -17.18 6.25
N TYR A 122 2.84 -17.07 7.54
CA TYR A 122 2.05 -16.27 8.49
C TYR A 122 2.95 -15.42 9.40
N ALA A 123 2.41 -14.30 9.89
CA ALA A 123 3.03 -13.44 10.89
C ALA A 123 1.96 -12.61 11.62
N LEU A 124 2.35 -11.94 12.70
CA LEU A 124 1.48 -10.95 13.34
C LEU A 124 1.40 -9.67 12.50
N ASP A 125 0.21 -9.05 12.48
CA ASP A 125 -0.02 -7.77 11.82
C ASP A 125 0.72 -6.63 12.55
N PRO A 126 1.63 -5.88 11.88
CA PRO A 126 2.30 -4.74 12.48
C PRO A 126 1.46 -3.44 12.47
N THR A 127 0.19 -3.48 12.03
CA THR A 127 -0.68 -2.29 11.93
C THR A 127 -1.05 -1.73 13.32
N VAL A 128 -0.95 -0.40 13.47
CA VAL A 128 -1.16 0.34 14.73
C VAL A 128 -2.57 0.94 14.90
N ASP A 129 -3.38 1.02 13.85
CA ASP A 129 -4.66 1.76 13.85
C ASP A 129 -5.92 0.86 13.92
N CYS A 130 -5.77 -0.43 14.18
CA CYS A 130 -6.91 -1.35 14.27
C CYS A 130 -7.16 -1.70 15.73
N GLU A 131 -8.40 -1.62 16.22
CA GLU A 131 -8.82 -2.06 17.59
C GLU A 131 -8.34 -3.48 17.99
N SER A 132 -7.88 -4.26 17.01
CA SER A 132 -7.26 -5.58 17.16
C SER A 132 -5.72 -5.58 17.12
N GLU A 133 -5.09 -4.49 17.59
CA GLU A 133 -3.62 -4.34 17.65
C GLU A 133 -2.93 -5.60 18.20
N GLY A 134 -1.99 -6.15 17.42
CA GLY A 134 -1.11 -7.24 17.83
C GLY A 134 -1.75 -8.62 18.03
N LYS A 135 -3.04 -8.80 17.68
CA LYS A 135 -3.73 -10.11 17.81
C LYS A 135 -4.09 -10.74 16.47
N THR A 136 -4.15 -9.94 15.40
CA THR A 136 -4.46 -10.44 14.07
C THR A 136 -3.24 -11.08 13.44
N VAL A 137 -3.43 -12.29 12.92
CA VAL A 137 -2.43 -12.98 12.12
C VAL A 137 -2.72 -12.69 10.66
N VAL A 138 -1.68 -12.29 9.92
CA VAL A 138 -1.73 -12.06 8.48
C VAL A 138 -1.12 -13.23 7.72
N GLY A 139 -1.66 -13.52 6.53
CA GLY A 139 -1.20 -14.62 5.66
C GLY A 139 -2.00 -15.91 5.85
N ALA A 140 -1.30 -17.04 5.99
CA ALA A 140 -1.91 -18.36 6.09
C ALA A 140 -2.45 -18.64 7.51
N THR A 141 -3.64 -18.11 7.81
CA THR A 141 -4.29 -18.24 9.13
C THR A 141 -4.55 -19.70 9.55
N LEU A 142 -4.87 -20.59 8.62
CA LEU A 142 -5.05 -22.02 8.90
C LEU A 142 -3.74 -22.67 9.36
N ALA A 143 -2.64 -22.41 8.65
CA ALA A 143 -1.33 -22.92 9.03
C ALA A 143 -0.86 -22.35 10.38
N ALA A 144 -1.23 -21.12 10.70
CA ALA A 144 -0.96 -20.51 12.00
C ALA A 144 -1.71 -21.22 13.14
N ALA A 145 -2.97 -21.61 12.92
CA ALA A 145 -3.74 -22.38 13.89
C ALA A 145 -3.15 -23.78 14.11
N ASP A 146 -2.77 -24.48 13.04
CA ASP A 146 -2.18 -25.82 13.09
C ASP A 146 -0.83 -25.85 13.82
N SER A 147 -0.04 -24.79 13.64
CA SER A 147 1.29 -24.62 14.24
C SER A 147 1.27 -23.91 15.60
N ALA A 148 0.09 -23.57 16.13
CA ALA A 148 -0.12 -22.81 17.36
C ALA A 148 0.66 -21.47 17.39
N MET A 149 0.76 -20.78 16.24
CA MET A 149 1.43 -19.50 16.06
C MET A 149 2.90 -19.47 16.50
N LYS A 150 3.59 -20.61 16.42
CA LYS A 150 5.01 -20.69 16.78
C LYS A 150 5.87 -19.90 15.81
N THR A 151 6.89 -19.24 16.33
CA THR A 151 7.85 -18.51 15.50
C THR A 151 9.05 -19.38 15.09
N VAL A 152 9.87 -18.91 14.13
CA VAL A 152 11.05 -19.68 13.65
C VAL A 152 12.09 -19.89 14.74
N PHE A 153 12.20 -18.97 15.69
CA PHE A 153 13.15 -19.09 16.80
C PHE A 153 12.64 -19.96 17.95
N GLU A 154 11.40 -20.45 17.88
CA GLU A 154 10.85 -21.39 18.85
C GLU A 154 11.08 -22.85 18.42
N ALA A 155 11.23 -23.73 19.40
CA ALA A 155 11.36 -25.15 19.14
C ALA A 155 10.04 -25.72 18.58
N SER A 156 10.04 -26.02 17.28
CA SER A 156 8.94 -26.71 16.60
C SER A 156 9.17 -28.23 16.54
N THR A 157 8.09 -28.96 16.32
CA THR A 157 8.18 -30.41 16.08
C THR A 157 8.88 -30.64 14.75
N LYS A 158 9.88 -31.52 14.74
CA LYS A 158 10.68 -31.82 13.54
C LYS A 158 9.76 -32.36 12.45
N ARG A 159 9.65 -31.62 11.34
CA ARG A 159 8.86 -32.04 10.17
C ARG A 159 9.55 -33.22 9.48
N PRO A 160 8.81 -34.16 8.86
CA PRO A 160 9.42 -35.29 8.17
C PRO A 160 10.34 -34.86 7.03
N LEU A 161 10.04 -33.74 6.37
CA LEU A 161 10.86 -33.13 5.31
C LEU A 161 12.14 -32.44 5.82
N ASP A 162 12.27 -32.20 7.12
CA ASP A 162 13.42 -31.47 7.70
C ASP A 162 14.69 -32.33 7.73
N LYS A 163 14.52 -33.66 7.67
CA LYS A 163 15.61 -34.65 7.68
C LYS A 163 15.78 -35.34 6.32
N ARG A 164 15.75 -34.59 5.23
CA ARG A 164 16.13 -35.14 3.92
C ARG A 164 17.54 -35.72 3.98
N LYS A 165 17.71 -36.91 3.43
CA LYS A 165 18.99 -37.63 3.47
C LYS A 165 20.04 -36.90 2.64
N ARG A 166 21.22 -36.72 3.20
CA ARG A 166 22.38 -36.07 2.57
C ARG A 166 23.53 -37.06 2.46
N ASN A 167 24.29 -36.95 1.38
CA ASN A 167 25.57 -37.63 1.27
C ASN A 167 26.53 -37.02 2.29
N LYS A 168 27.01 -37.84 3.23
CA LYS A 168 27.82 -37.37 4.34
C LYS A 168 29.15 -38.12 4.38
N ASN A 169 30.24 -37.40 4.11
CA ASN A 169 31.61 -37.84 4.38
C ASN A 169 32.30 -36.74 5.19
N ASP A 170 32.48 -36.99 6.48
CA ASP A 170 33.08 -36.05 7.45
C ASP A 170 34.56 -36.36 7.71
N ASP A 171 35.15 -37.38 7.05
CA ASP A 171 36.52 -37.80 7.34
C ASP A 171 37.52 -36.83 6.69
N PRO A 172 38.25 -36.01 7.46
CA PRO A 172 39.14 -35.00 6.91
C PRO A 172 40.41 -35.60 6.27
N SER A 173 40.65 -36.89 6.46
CA SER A 173 41.77 -37.63 5.88
C SER A 173 41.53 -38.04 4.43
N ASP A 174 40.28 -38.04 3.96
CA ASP A 174 39.92 -38.38 2.59
C ASP A 174 39.93 -37.14 1.70
N ILE A 175 41.00 -36.97 0.92
CA ILE A 175 41.27 -35.77 0.12
C ILE A 175 40.26 -35.61 -1.03
N GLU A 176 39.77 -36.71 -1.60
CA GLU A 176 38.89 -36.68 -2.78
C GLU A 176 37.41 -36.78 -2.39
N GLY A 177 37.11 -37.47 -1.29
CA GLY A 177 35.74 -37.76 -0.89
C GLY A 177 35.17 -36.87 0.22
N PHE A 178 35.96 -36.02 0.89
CA PHE A 178 35.44 -35.18 1.98
C PHE A 178 34.36 -34.21 1.50
N LEU A 179 33.18 -34.31 2.10
CA LEU A 179 32.02 -33.47 1.76
C LEU A 179 31.64 -32.53 2.90
N GLY A 180 31.82 -32.94 4.16
CA GLY A 180 31.47 -32.16 5.34
C GLY A 180 30.07 -31.51 5.24
N PRO A 181 29.93 -30.21 5.57
CA PRO A 181 28.66 -29.48 5.43
C PRO A 181 28.17 -29.28 3.99
N TRP A 182 29.01 -29.51 2.97
CA TRP A 182 28.69 -29.31 1.56
C TRP A 182 28.11 -30.56 0.88
N GLY A 183 27.82 -31.61 1.65
CA GLY A 183 27.13 -32.80 1.15
C GLY A 183 25.76 -32.49 0.54
N CYS A 184 25.61 -32.75 -0.76
CA CYS A 184 24.33 -32.61 -1.48
C CYS A 184 23.29 -33.62 -0.95
N TYR A 185 22.00 -33.35 -1.21
CA TYR A 185 20.95 -34.33 -0.89
C TYR A 185 20.98 -35.51 -1.87
N GLU A 186 20.58 -36.69 -1.40
CA GLU A 186 20.54 -37.92 -2.23
C GLU A 186 19.55 -37.81 -3.40
N ASP A 187 18.44 -37.09 -3.19
CA ASP A 187 17.36 -36.87 -4.16
C ASP A 187 17.59 -35.63 -5.04
N GLU A 188 18.67 -34.87 -4.81
CA GLU A 188 18.98 -33.67 -5.57
C GLU A 188 19.70 -34.00 -6.88
N LYS A 189 19.08 -33.65 -8.00
CA LYS A 189 19.69 -33.73 -9.32
C LYS A 189 20.45 -32.44 -9.62
N ARG A 190 21.78 -32.50 -9.63
CA ARG A 190 22.65 -31.35 -9.91
C ARG A 190 22.48 -30.79 -11.33
N VAL A 191 22.20 -31.65 -12.31
CA VAL A 191 21.96 -31.24 -13.70
C VAL A 191 20.52 -31.55 -14.07
N MET A 192 19.72 -30.50 -14.18
CA MET A 192 18.35 -30.55 -14.68
C MET A 192 18.37 -30.14 -16.14
N LYS A 193 18.19 -31.10 -17.05
CA LYS A 193 17.97 -30.81 -18.47
C LYS A 193 16.46 -30.65 -18.70
N PRO A 194 16.02 -29.66 -19.50
CA PRO A 194 14.63 -29.56 -19.92
C PRO A 194 14.16 -30.87 -20.56
N ASN A 195 12.86 -31.14 -20.52
CA ASN A 195 12.31 -32.29 -21.23
C ASN A 195 12.50 -32.11 -22.74
N GLU A 196 12.49 -33.20 -23.52
CA GLU A 196 12.76 -33.17 -24.96
C GLU A 196 11.83 -32.19 -25.70
N ALA A 197 10.53 -32.21 -25.40
CA ALA A 197 9.56 -31.26 -25.95
C ALA A 197 9.85 -29.79 -25.55
N GLU A 198 10.24 -29.53 -24.29
CA GLU A 198 10.57 -28.19 -23.82
C GLU A 198 11.87 -27.67 -24.44
N ALA A 199 12.84 -28.57 -24.69
CA ALA A 199 14.08 -28.25 -25.37
C ALA A 199 13.83 -27.84 -26.82
N GLU A 200 13.00 -28.59 -27.55
CA GLU A 200 12.59 -28.25 -28.92
C GLU A 200 11.86 -26.91 -28.99
N GLU A 201 10.95 -26.63 -28.07
CA GLU A 201 10.26 -25.34 -27.98
C GLU A 201 11.23 -24.18 -27.71
N LEU A 202 12.21 -24.38 -26.82
CA LEU A 202 13.25 -23.38 -26.54
C LEU A 202 14.14 -23.15 -27.76
N GLU A 203 14.51 -24.21 -28.47
CA GLU A 203 15.29 -24.11 -29.71
C GLU A 203 14.51 -23.38 -30.81
N GLU A 204 13.22 -23.66 -30.97
CA GLU A 204 12.37 -22.96 -31.93
C GLU A 204 12.19 -21.47 -31.56
N TYR A 205 11.99 -21.15 -30.28
CA TYR A 205 11.91 -19.77 -29.79
C TYR A 205 13.22 -19.00 -30.05
N LEU A 206 14.37 -19.62 -29.74
CA LEU A 206 15.68 -19.02 -29.97
C LEU A 206 15.94 -18.81 -31.47
N ALA A 207 15.58 -19.79 -32.31
CA ALA A 207 15.69 -19.67 -33.76
C ALA A 207 14.80 -18.53 -34.30
N LYS A 208 13.57 -18.39 -33.81
CA LYS A 208 12.66 -17.27 -34.17
C LYS A 208 13.23 -15.92 -33.73
N LYS A 209 13.79 -15.83 -32.51
CA LYS A 209 14.42 -14.60 -31.98
C LYS A 209 15.63 -14.18 -32.80
N GLN A 210 16.51 -15.12 -33.17
CA GLN A 210 17.69 -14.85 -34.00
C GLN A 210 17.32 -14.38 -35.41
N LYS A 211 16.27 -14.97 -36.01
CA LYS A 211 15.76 -14.53 -37.33
C LYS A 211 15.17 -13.12 -37.30
N ARG A 212 14.55 -12.71 -36.18
CA ARG A 212 13.97 -11.35 -36.02
C ARG A 212 15.01 -10.24 -35.79
N GLY A 213 16.20 -10.59 -35.30
CA GLY A 213 17.29 -9.65 -35.02
C GLY A 213 18.30 -9.50 -36.17
N LYS A 214 18.20 -10.30 -37.23
CA LYS A 214 19.06 -10.19 -38.39
C LYS A 214 18.55 -9.07 -39.29
N GLN A 215 19.03 -7.85 -39.04
CA GLN A 215 18.90 -6.73 -39.97
C GLN A 215 19.46 -7.21 -41.31
N THR A 216 18.62 -7.29 -42.33
CA THR A 216 19.07 -7.59 -43.68
C THR A 216 19.96 -6.43 -44.08
N ASP A 217 21.28 -6.63 -44.04
CA ASP A 217 22.23 -5.73 -44.68
C ASP A 217 21.78 -5.58 -46.13
N ASP A 218 21.27 -4.40 -46.45
CA ASP A 218 21.05 -3.95 -47.81
C ASP A 218 22.40 -4.07 -48.52
N LYS A 219 22.53 -5.14 -49.32
CA LYS A 219 23.67 -5.29 -50.22
C LYS A 219 23.80 -3.98 -50.99
N PRO A 220 24.98 -3.34 -51.01
CA PRO A 220 25.15 -2.08 -51.73
C PRO A 220 24.70 -2.29 -53.16
N LEU A 221 23.64 -1.58 -53.54
CA LEU A 221 23.07 -1.63 -54.88
C LEU A 221 24.18 -1.17 -55.84
N GLU A 222 24.67 -2.06 -56.69
CA GLU A 222 25.64 -1.72 -57.72
C GLU A 222 24.98 -0.78 -58.73
N GLU A 223 25.13 0.53 -58.54
CA GLU A 223 24.67 1.54 -59.49
C GLU A 223 25.47 1.41 -60.80
N LYS A 224 24.82 0.94 -61.87
CA LYS A 224 25.40 0.82 -63.22
C LYS A 224 24.75 1.87 -64.12
N THR A 225 25.57 2.69 -64.79
CA THR A 225 25.11 3.70 -65.76
C THR A 225 25.48 3.27 -67.18
N VAL A 226 24.62 3.55 -68.16
CA VAL A 226 24.80 3.17 -69.58
C VAL A 226 25.06 4.42 -70.41
N LEU A 227 26.24 4.50 -71.04
CA LEU A 227 26.61 5.57 -71.97
C LEU A 227 25.99 5.30 -73.36
N HIS A 228 25.22 6.25 -73.89
CA HIS A 228 24.52 6.12 -75.18
C HIS A 228 25.26 6.78 -76.35
N ILE A 229 26.50 7.22 -76.15
CA ILE A 229 27.37 7.78 -77.19
C ILE A 229 28.23 6.65 -77.76
N LYS A 230 28.45 6.65 -79.09
CA LYS A 230 29.18 5.57 -79.77
C LYS A 230 30.66 5.49 -79.37
N ASP A 231 31.26 6.66 -79.12
CA ASP A 231 32.66 6.77 -78.74
C ASP A 231 32.77 7.03 -77.24
N SER A 232 33.73 6.38 -76.58
CA SER A 232 33.95 6.47 -75.13
C SER A 232 34.70 7.73 -74.69
N VAL A 233 35.19 8.52 -75.65
CA VAL A 233 36.02 9.70 -75.45
C VAL A 233 35.50 10.87 -76.30
N ASP A 234 35.74 12.10 -75.83
CA ASP A 234 35.37 13.32 -76.54
C ASP A 234 36.33 13.63 -77.72
N TYR A 235 36.10 14.75 -78.41
CA TYR A 235 36.91 15.21 -79.55
C TYR A 235 38.36 15.59 -79.19
N GLN A 236 38.66 15.76 -77.89
CA GLN A 236 40.01 16.00 -77.35
C GLN A 236 40.62 14.72 -76.72
N GLY A 237 39.96 13.57 -76.83
CA GLY A 237 40.43 12.29 -76.29
C GLY A 237 40.21 12.11 -74.78
N ARG A 238 39.33 12.90 -74.14
CA ARG A 238 39.02 12.80 -72.70
C ARG A 238 37.75 11.97 -72.45
N SER A 239 37.71 11.20 -71.36
CA SER A 239 36.50 10.45 -70.97
C SER A 239 35.41 11.39 -70.46
N PHE A 240 34.15 11.15 -70.84
CA PHE A 240 32.98 11.90 -70.34
C PHE A 240 32.78 11.79 -68.82
N LEU A 241 33.37 10.77 -68.19
CA LEU A 241 33.34 10.59 -66.73
C LEU A 241 34.45 11.35 -66.01
N HIS A 242 35.43 11.89 -66.75
CA HIS A 242 36.53 12.64 -66.15
C HIS A 242 36.09 14.07 -65.86
N VAL A 243 36.39 14.55 -64.64
CA VAL A 243 36.02 15.90 -64.21
C VAL A 243 36.73 16.93 -65.11
N PRO A 244 36.02 17.94 -65.66
CA PRO A 244 36.65 18.99 -66.44
C PRO A 244 37.64 19.77 -65.57
N GLN A 245 38.88 19.87 -66.02
CA GLN A 245 39.88 20.78 -65.47
C GLN A 245 39.91 21.99 -66.39
N ASP A 246 39.37 23.11 -65.90
CA ASP A 246 39.45 24.45 -66.48
C ASP A 246 40.04 25.38 -65.40
#